data_AF-A0A926NZW1-F1
#
_entry.id   AF-A0A926NZW1-F1
#
_cell.length_a   1.000
_cell.length_b   1.000
_cell.length_c   1.000
_cell.angle_alpha   90.00
_cell.angle_beta   90.00
_cell.angle_gamma   90.00
#
_symmetry.space_group_name_H-M   'P 1'
#
loop_
_entity.id
_entity.type
_entity.pdbx_description
1 polymer ?
#
loop_
_entity_poly.entity_id
_entity_poly.type
_entity_poly.pdbx_seq_one_letter_code
_entity_poly.pdbx_strand_id
1 'polypeptide(L)' 'MTGFPLYNPNAIYCVRMANYGSLCPNCQKPFRTPRAKLCAECGYTLPEGTLAGPLKERDD' A
#
# COMPACT_ATOMS: atom_id res chain seq x y z
N MET A 1 -1.70 -16.80 -15.60
CA MET A 1 -2.49 -15.93 -16.51
C MET A 1 -2.26 -14.48 -16.07
N THR A 2 -1.36 -13.75 -16.73
CA THR A 2 -1.08 -12.33 -16.45
C THR A 2 -1.13 -11.58 -17.77
N GLY A 3 -2.04 -10.61 -17.94
CA GLY A 3 -2.15 -9.82 -19.17
C GLY A 3 -3.58 -9.44 -19.61
N PHE A 4 -4.49 -9.15 -18.68
CA PHE A 4 -5.80 -8.61 -19.06
C PHE A 4 -5.72 -7.10 -19.22
N PRO A 5 -6.25 -6.53 -20.32
CA PRO A 5 -6.28 -5.09 -20.53
C PRO A 5 -7.14 -4.40 -19.47
N LEU A 6 -6.57 -3.39 -18.81
CA LEU A 6 -7.26 -2.51 -17.89
C LEU A 6 -7.80 -1.32 -18.69
N TYR A 7 -9.11 -1.31 -18.97
CA TYR A 7 -9.72 -0.31 -19.84
C TYR A 7 -10.15 0.96 -19.12
N ASN A 8 -10.41 0.88 -17.82
CA ASN A 8 -10.88 2.01 -17.05
C ASN A 8 -9.75 2.56 -16.16
N PRO A 9 -9.65 3.90 -16.03
CA PRO A 9 -8.59 4.54 -15.24
C PRO A 9 -8.64 4.12 -13.76
N ASN A 10 -9.83 3.78 -13.26
CA ASN A 10 -10.00 3.28 -11.89
C ASN A 10 -9.28 1.94 -11.67
N ALA A 11 -9.35 1.00 -12.61
CA ALA A 11 -8.71 -0.30 -12.52
C ALA A 11 -7.18 -0.16 -12.62
N ILE A 12 -6.69 0.77 -13.43
CA ILE A 12 -5.27 1.14 -13.46
C ILE A 12 -4.84 1.69 -12.09
N TYR A 13 -5.67 2.52 -11.48
CA TYR A 13 -5.44 3.10 -10.17
C TYR A 13 -5.42 2.03 -9.06
N CYS A 14 -6.44 1.17 -8.97
CA CYS A 14 -6.50 0.07 -8.01
C CYS A 14 -5.28 -0.86 -8.12
N VAL A 15 -4.87 -1.22 -9.34
CA VAL A 15 -3.65 -2.05 -9.55
C VAL A 15 -2.39 -1.33 -9.07
N ARG A 16 -2.29 -0.01 -9.28
CA ARG A 16 -1.19 0.79 -8.73
C ARG A 16 -1.23 0.84 -7.21
N MET A 17 -2.40 1.05 -6.61
CA MET A 17 -2.60 1.12 -5.16
C MET A 17 -2.24 -0.20 -4.47
N ALA A 18 -2.54 -1.34 -5.09
CA ALA A 18 -2.20 -2.66 -4.55
C ALA A 18 -0.68 -2.87 -4.34
N ASN A 19 0.17 -2.08 -5.01
CA ASN A 19 1.61 -2.13 -4.78
C ASN A 19 2.04 -1.44 -3.47
N TYR A 20 1.19 -0.58 -2.91
CA TYR A 20 1.47 0.15 -1.68
C TYR A 20 0.91 -0.57 -0.46
N GLY A 21 1.57 -0.36 0.67
CA GLY A 21 1.09 -0.83 1.96
C GLY A 21 0.14 0.15 2.62
N SER A 22 -0.39 -0.24 3.79
CA SER A 22 -1.27 0.60 4.61
C SER A 22 -0.66 1.97 4.96
N LEU A 23 -1.49 2.85 5.53
CA LEU A 23 -1.01 4.15 5.99
C LEU A 23 -0.15 3.98 7.26
N CYS A 24 0.99 4.66 7.28
CA CYS A 24 1.85 4.72 8.45
C CYS A 24 1.10 5.38 9.62
N PRO A 25 1.06 4.78 10.82
CA PRO A 25 0.37 5.37 11.96
C PRO A 25 1.01 6.69 12.42
N ASN A 26 2.30 6.91 12.13
CA ASN A 26 3.02 8.12 12.53
C ASN A 26 2.82 9.30 11.55
N CYS A 27 3.02 9.10 10.25
CA CYS A 27 2.98 10.17 9.26
C CYS A 27 1.80 10.11 8.28
N GLN A 28 0.92 9.11 8.40
CA GLN A 28 -0.25 8.89 7.53
C GLN A 28 0.07 8.74 6.04
N LYS A 29 1.33 8.50 5.67
CA LYS A 29 1.75 8.18 4.31
C LYS A 29 1.73 6.66 4.09
N PRO A 30 1.40 6.17 2.88
CA PRO A 30 1.40 4.75 2.59
C PRO A 30 2.81 4.17 2.66
N PHE A 31 2.95 2.96 3.19
CA PHE A 31 4.20 2.21 3.09
C PHE A 31 4.50 1.90 1.60
N ARG A 32 5.79 1.87 1.21
CA ARG A 32 6.18 1.61 -0.19
C ARG A 32 5.68 0.27 -0.72
N THR A 33 5.50 -0.71 0.16
CA THR A 33 4.97 -2.04 -0.16
C THR A 33 4.14 -2.59 0.99
N PRO A 34 3.20 -3.52 0.73
CA PRO A 34 2.44 -4.19 1.79
C PRO A 34 3.29 -5.08 2.71
N ARG A 35 4.53 -5.38 2.31
CA ARG A 35 5.49 -6.18 3.10
C ARG A 35 6.53 -5.32 3.82
N ALA A 36 6.43 -4.00 3.71
CA ALA A 36 7.36 -3.10 4.38
C ALA A 36 7.19 -3.20 5.90
N LYS A 37 8.33 -3.18 6.60
CA LYS A 37 8.39 -3.08 8.07
C LYS A 37 8.78 -1.67 8.54
N LEU A 38 9.24 -0.83 7.62
CA LEU A 38 9.77 0.51 7.88
C LEU A 38 9.11 1.50 6.91
N CYS A 39 8.71 2.65 7.43
CA CYS A 39 8.23 3.76 6.63
C CYS A 39 9.41 4.48 5.99
N ALA A 40 9.46 4.51 4.65
CA ALA A 40 10.52 5.19 3.91
C ALA A 40 10.49 6.72 4.03
N GLU A 41 9.37 7.29 4.50
CA GLU A 41 9.17 8.74 4.57
C GLU A 41 9.58 9.32 5.93
N CYS A 42 9.27 8.62 7.03
CA CYS A 42 9.50 9.13 8.38
C CYS A 42 10.36 8.20 9.26
N GLY A 43 10.75 7.02 8.76
CA GLY A 43 11.56 6.06 9.53
C GLY A 43 10.79 5.27 10.60
N TYR A 44 9.47 5.34 10.64
CA TYR A 44 8.67 4.55 11.60
C TYR A 44 8.76 3.05 11.32
N THR A 45 9.11 2.27 12.33
CA THR A 45 9.21 0.80 12.26
C THR A 45 7.97 0.15 12.87
N LEU A 46 7.36 -0.79 12.15
CA LEU A 46 6.28 -1.62 12.67
C LEU A 46 6.81 -2.59 13.73
N PRO A 47 5.95 -2.98 14.70
CA PRO A 47 6.33 -3.96 15.72
C PRO A 47 6.81 -5.27 15.08
N GLU A 48 7.75 -5.95 15.74
CA GLU A 48 8.34 -7.18 15.23
C GLU A 48 7.27 -8.23 14.94
N GLY A 49 7.33 -8.83 13.75
CA GLY A 49 6.32 -9.78 13.26
C GLY A 49 5.13 -9.14 12.54
N THR A 50 5.01 -7.81 12.51
CA THR A 50 3.94 -7.10 11.77
C THR A 50 4.43 -6.62 10.40
N LEU A 51 3.59 -6.77 9.39
CA LEU A 51 3.79 -6.20 8.05
C LEU A 51 2.76 -5.10 7.82
N ALA A 52 3.09 -4.12 6.98
CA ALA A 52 2.18 -3.02 6.66
C ALA A 52 0.79 -3.51 6.17
N GLY A 53 0.73 -4.62 5.43
CA GLY A 53 -0.50 -5.08 4.78
C GLY A 53 -0.90 -4.17 3.62
N PRO A 54 -1.90 -4.55 2.82
CA PRO A 54 -2.34 -3.77 1.66
C PRO A 54 -2.93 -2.42 2.08
N LEU A 55 -2.80 -1.43 1.20
CA LEU A 55 -3.51 -0.16 1.35
C LEU A 55 -5.02 -0.43 1.27
N LYS A 56 -5.74 -0.22 2.38
CA LYS A 56 -7.21 -0.30 2.37
C LYS A 56 -7.74 0.91 1.61
N GLU A 57 -8.51 0.67 0.56
CA GLU A 57 -9.32 1.69 -0.09
C GLU A 57 -10.30 2.26 0.95
N ARG A 58 -10.44 3.58 1.01
CA ARG A 58 -11.42 4.22 1.89
C ARG A 58 -12.78 4.07 1.21
N ASP A 59 -13.60 3.13 1.70
CA ASP A 59 -15.03 3.13 1.43
C ASP A 59 -15.63 4.42 2.03
N ASP A 60 -15.91 5.41 1.18
CA ASP A 60 -16.71 6.62 1.47
C ASP A 60 -18.02 6.52 0.69
#